data_AF-A0A4D6N3I5-F1
#
_entry.id   AF-A0A4D6N3I5-F1
#
_cell.length_a   1.000
_cell.length_b   1.000
_cell.length_c   1.000
_cell.angle_alpha   90.00
_cell.angle_beta   90.00
_cell.angle_gamma   90.00
#
_symmetry.space_group_name_H-M   'P 1'
#
loop_
_entity.id
_entity.type
_entity.pdbx_description
1 polymer ?
#
loop_
_entity_poly.entity_id
_entity_poly.type
_entity_poly.pdbx_seq_one_letter_code
_entity_poly.pdbx_strand_id
1 'polypeptide(L)' 'MEAPPQPNPFVLSKRYDTLASNEASAAAHQIEGEAFSAASASAMTSADGIKTLQLYSKEIVLLFRAW' A
#
# COMPACT_ATOMS: atom_id res chain seq x y z
N MET A 1 -27.82 7.51 11.89
CA MET A 1 -26.65 6.64 12.15
C MET A 1 -26.16 6.19 10.78
N GLU A 2 -25.13 6.86 10.25
CA GLU A 2 -24.50 6.50 8.97
C GLU A 2 -23.64 5.25 9.20
N ALA A 3 -23.76 4.23 8.34
CA ALA A 3 -22.97 3.01 8.46
C ALA A 3 -21.50 3.28 8.10
N PRO A 4 -20.52 2.59 8.74
CA PRO A 4 -19.10 2.78 8.44
C PRO A 4 -18.81 2.45 6.96
N PRO A 5 -17.96 3.25 6.28
CA PRO A 5 -17.68 3.08 4.86
C PRO A 5 -17.16 1.67 4.59
N GLN A 6 -17.87 0.94 3.73
CA GLN A 6 -17.49 -0.41 3.34
C GLN A 6 -16.34 -0.31 2.31
N PRO A 7 -15.28 -1.13 2.42
CA PRO A 7 -14.21 -1.15 1.43
C PRO A 7 -14.78 -1.57 0.07
N ASN A 8 -14.52 -0.77 -0.96
CA ASN A 8 -14.80 -1.09 -2.36
C ASN A 8 -13.84 -2.21 -2.80
N PRO A 9 -14.34 -3.40 -3.19
CA PRO A 9 -13.50 -4.43 -3.79
C PRO A 9 -13.11 -4.01 -5.22
N PHE A 10 -11.84 -3.62 -5.39
CA PHE A 10 -11.25 -3.36 -6.70
C PHE A 10 -11.26 -4.63 -7.57
N VAL A 11 -11.19 -4.50 -8.91
CA VAL A 11 -11.15 -5.65 -9.85
C VAL A 11 -10.07 -6.70 -9.50
N LEU A 12 -9.01 -6.30 -8.79
CA LEU A 12 -7.95 -7.18 -8.32
C LEU A 12 -8.35 -8.03 -7.09
N SER A 13 -9.35 -7.64 -6.31
CA SER A 13 -9.78 -8.34 -5.08
C SER A 13 -10.77 -9.49 -5.32
N LYS A 14 -11.14 -9.78 -6.58
CA LYS A 14 -12.12 -10.82 -6.92
C LYS A 14 -11.69 -12.25 -6.57
N ARG A 15 -10.42 -12.46 -6.20
CA ARG A 15 -9.86 -13.78 -5.81
C ARG A 15 -9.26 -13.82 -4.40
N TYR A 16 -9.32 -12.71 -3.68
CA TYR A 16 -8.73 -12.60 -2.35
C TYR A 16 -9.86 -12.35 -1.37
N ASP A 17 -9.88 -13.12 -0.27
CA ASP A 17 -10.83 -12.87 0.81
C ASP A 17 -10.67 -11.44 1.33
N THR A 18 -11.78 -10.80 1.67
CA THR A 18 -11.77 -9.44 2.23
C THR A 18 -11.41 -9.48 3.72
N LEU A 19 -10.36 -8.74 4.09
CA LEU A 19 -9.99 -8.53 5.50
C LEU A 19 -11.03 -7.68 6.23
N ALA A 20 -11.16 -7.90 7.53
CA ALA A 20 -11.95 -7.02 8.40
C ALA A 20 -11.36 -5.60 8.40
N SER A 21 -12.17 -4.57 8.61
CA SER A 21 -11.73 -3.16 8.46
C SER A 21 -10.53 -2.80 9.35
N ASN A 22 -10.41 -3.37 10.56
CA ASN A 22 -9.28 -3.13 11.45
C ASN A 22 -7.99 -3.78 10.92
N GLU A 23 -8.10 -4.99 10.40
CA GLU A 23 -7.01 -5.79 9.86
C GLU A 23 -6.52 -5.21 8.54
N ALA A 24 -7.45 -4.77 7.67
CA ALA A 24 -7.12 -4.04 6.45
C ALA A 24 -6.38 -2.73 6.74
N SER A 25 -6.81 -1.98 7.77
CA SER A 25 -6.14 -0.75 8.18
C SER A 25 -4.72 -1.02 8.73
N ALA A 26 -4.58 -2.03 9.59
CA ALA A 26 -3.29 -2.43 10.14
C ALA A 26 -2.32 -2.92 9.05
N ALA A 27 -2.82 -3.69 8.07
CA ALA A 27 -2.04 -4.13 6.92
C ALA A 27 -1.64 -2.96 6.02
N ALA A 28 -2.56 -2.01 5.77
CA ALA A 28 -2.27 -0.82 4.97
C ALA A 28 -1.16 0.05 5.59
N HIS A 29 -1.20 0.26 6.91
CA HIS A 29 -0.14 1.00 7.62
C HIS A 29 1.22 0.29 7.58
N GLN A 30 1.24 -1.05 7.66
CA GLN A 30 2.47 -1.83 7.53
C GLN A 30 3.07 -1.71 6.12
N ILE A 31 2.23 -1.91 5.08
CA ILE A 31 2.63 -1.79 3.68
C ILE A 31 3.15 -0.39 3.38
N GLU A 32 2.50 0.66 3.87
CA GLU A 32 2.93 2.04 3.69
C GLU A 32 4.32 2.28 4.31
N GLY A 33 4.55 1.81 5.53
CA GLY A 33 5.82 1.97 6.24
C GLY A 33 6.98 1.27 5.53
N GLU A 34 6.75 0.06 5.02
CA GLU A 34 7.73 -0.70 4.24
C GLU A 34 8.05 -0.02 2.90
N ALA A 35 7.02 0.39 2.16
CA ALA A 35 7.18 1.10 0.88
C ALA A 35 7.91 2.43 1.08
N PHE A 36 7.58 3.18 2.13
CA PHE A 36 8.24 4.46 2.44
C PHE A 36 9.72 4.24 2.81
N SER A 37 10.03 3.22 3.61
CA SER A 37 11.41 2.90 4.01
C SER A 37 12.26 2.50 2.78
N ALA A 38 11.72 1.66 1.89
CA ALA A 38 12.39 1.28 0.65
C ALA A 38 12.61 2.48 -0.30
N ALA A 39 11.58 3.31 -0.48
CA ALA A 39 11.64 4.47 -1.36
C ALA A 39 12.59 5.55 -0.83
N SER A 40 12.58 5.81 0.49
CA SER A 40 13.45 6.79 1.15
C SER A 40 14.93 6.37 1.12
N ALA A 41 15.23 5.07 1.29
CA ALA A 41 16.58 4.54 1.13
C ALA A 41 17.12 4.76 -0.31
N SER A 42 16.26 4.62 -1.32
CA SER A 42 16.63 4.90 -2.72
C SER A 42 16.73 6.41 -3.02
N ALA A 43 15.88 7.24 -2.40
CA ALA A 43 15.90 8.70 -2.53
C ALA A 43 17.21 9.33 -2.05
N MET A 44 17.86 8.76 -1.03
CA MET A 44 19.19 9.19 -0.59
C MET A 44 20.26 9.05 -1.69
N THR A 45 20.01 8.20 -2.70
CA THR A 45 20.94 7.95 -3.82
C THR A 45 20.54 8.60 -5.13
N SER A 46 19.32 9.14 -5.25
CA SER A 46 18.81 9.78 -6.47
C SER A 46 18.22 11.16 -6.16
N ALA A 47 18.80 12.23 -6.71
CA ALA A 47 18.31 13.62 -6.56
C ALA A 47 16.98 13.91 -7.28
N ASP A 48 16.27 12.87 -7.73
CA ASP A 48 15.16 12.95 -8.65
C ASP A 48 13.88 12.48 -7.95
N GLY A 49 13.19 13.41 -7.27
CA GLY A 49 12.06 13.11 -6.39
C GLY A 49 10.88 12.38 -7.07
N ILE A 50 10.78 12.47 -8.40
CA ILE A 50 9.80 11.71 -9.19
C ILE A 50 10.12 10.20 -9.15
N LYS A 51 11.39 9.81 -9.19
CA LYS A 51 11.79 8.40 -9.12
C LYS A 51 11.49 7.80 -7.77
N THR A 52 11.63 8.57 -6.69
CA THR A 52 11.22 8.17 -5.34
C THR A 52 9.72 7.90 -5.28
N LEU A 53 8.89 8.77 -5.84
CA LEU A 53 7.43 8.61 -5.85
C LEU A 53 6.98 7.39 -6.69
N GLN A 54 7.64 7.16 -7.82
CA GLN A 54 7.40 6.00 -8.67
C GLN A 54 7.79 4.69 -7.99
N LEU A 55 8.93 4.67 -7.28
CA LEU A 55 9.36 3.51 -6.52
C LEU A 55 8.39 3.20 -5.38
N TYR A 56 8.01 4.20 -4.59
CA TYR A 56 6.99 4.05 -3.53
C TYR A 56 5.69 3.43 -4.06
N SER A 57 5.18 3.96 -5.18
CA SER A 57 3.95 3.45 -5.82
C SER A 57 4.10 2.00 -6.29
N LYS A 58 5.28 1.63 -6.78
CA LYS A 58 5.59 0.26 -7.21
C LYS A 58 5.65 -0.69 -6.01
N GLU A 59 6.31 -0.29 -4.92
CA GLU A 59 6.47 -1.12 -3.72
C GLU A 59 5.12 -1.38 -3.06
N ILE A 60 4.20 -0.40 -3.00
CA ILE A 60 2.82 -0.62 -2.51
C ILE A 60 2.13 -1.76 -3.28
N VAL A 61 2.19 -1.73 -4.61
CA VAL A 61 1.53 -2.76 -5.44
C VAL A 61 2.21 -4.13 -5.30
N LEU A 62 3.51 -4.15 -5.06
CA LEU A 62 4.28 -5.38 -4.87
C LEU A 62 3.97 -6.03 -3.52
N LEU A 63 3.98 -5.26 -2.44
CA LEU A 63 3.70 -5.72 -1.08
C LEU A 63 2.26 -6.17 -0.93
N PHE A 64 1.31 -5.48 -1.56
CA PHE A 64 -0.09 -5.92 -1.59
C PHE A 64 -0.28 -7.29 -2.29
N ARG A 65 0.64 -7.70 -3.17
CA ARG A 65 0.61 -9.03 -3.82
C ARG A 65 1.30 -10.12 -3.02
N ALA A 66 2.13 -9.75 -2.04
CA ALA A 66 2.88 -10.66 -1.18
C ALA A 66 2.13 -10.99 0.12
N TRP A 67 1.04 -10.27 0.39
CA TRP A 67 0.11 -10.46 1.49
C TRP A 67 -1.14 -11.24 1.05
#